data_AF-A0A0F8XJ65-F1
#
_entry.id   AF-A0A0F8XJ65-F1
#
_cell.length_a   1.000
_cell.length_b   1.000
_cell.length_c   1.000
_cell.angle_alpha   90.00
_cell.angle_beta   90.00
_cell.angle_gamma   90.00
#
_symmetry.space_group_name_H-M   'P 1'
#
loop_
_entity.id
_entity.type
_entity.pdbx_description
1 polymer ?
#
loop_
_entity_poly.entity_id
_entity_poly.type
_entity_poly.pdbx_seq_one_letter_code
_entity_poly.pdbx_strand_id
1 'polypeptide(L)'
;MPRWASRINLEITGVRVERLQEITWQDCKAEGITLETDLFPTVNPESKYLDRFKRLWDFLNAKRGYGWSANPWVWVIEFKRN
;
A
#
# COMPACT_ATOMS: atom_id res chain seq x y z
N MET A 1 10.15 12.87 19.41
CA MET A 1 8.88 13.64 19.30
C MET A 1 7.98 13.20 20.46
N PRO A 2 7.56 14.09 21.37
CA PRO A 2 6.65 13.73 22.46
C PRO A 2 5.28 13.27 21.93
N ARG A 3 4.66 12.25 22.54
CA ARG A 3 3.36 11.70 22.08
C ARG A 3 2.25 12.76 22.02
N TRP A 4 2.29 13.76 22.90
CA TRP A 4 1.31 14.85 22.94
C TRP A 4 1.38 15.79 21.73
N ALA A 5 2.54 15.85 21.04
CA ALA A 5 2.74 16.68 19.87
C ALA A 5 2.54 15.89 18.55
N SER A 6 2.26 14.59 18.61
CA SER A 6 2.05 13.78 17.41
C SER A 6 0.66 14.03 16.84
N ARG A 7 0.59 14.22 15.51
CA ARG A 7 -0.68 14.36 14.79
C ARG A 7 -1.42 13.02 14.67
N ILE A 8 -0.69 11.90 14.70
CA ILE A 8 -1.25 10.55 14.54
C ILE A 8 -0.47 9.60 15.46
N ASN A 9 -1.18 8.79 16.25
CA ASN A 9 -0.61 7.69 17.03
C ASN A 9 -1.10 6.36 16.44
N LEU A 10 -0.18 5.60 15.86
CA LEU A 10 -0.44 4.27 15.30
C LEU A 10 0.37 3.23 16.06
N GLU A 11 -0.29 2.15 16.47
CA GLU A 11 0.34 0.98 17.07
C GLU A 11 0.65 -0.04 15.96
N ILE A 12 1.88 -0.56 15.93
CA ILE A 12 2.27 -1.62 15.00
C ILE A 12 1.71 -2.94 15.53
N THR A 13 0.89 -3.62 14.74
CA THR A 13 0.26 -4.90 15.11
C THR A 13 0.90 -6.11 14.43
N GLY A 14 1.66 -5.89 13.36
CA GLY A 14 2.27 -6.96 12.58
C GLY A 14 3.43 -6.45 11.72
N VAL A 15 4.44 -7.29 11.54
CA VAL A 15 5.58 -7.03 10.65
C VAL A 15 5.93 -8.34 9.94
N ARG A 16 5.99 -8.30 8.61
CA ARG A 16 6.37 -9.46 7.78
C ARG A 16 7.12 -9.02 6.54
N VAL A 17 7.76 -9.97 5.87
CA VAL A 17 8.52 -9.78 4.64
C VAL A 17 7.83 -10.53 3.51
N GLU A 18 7.56 -9.84 2.39
CA GLU A 18 6.90 -10.40 1.21
C GLU A 18 7.52 -9.87 -0.09
N ARG A 19 7.24 -10.55 -1.20
CA ARG A 19 7.55 -10.00 -2.52
C ARG A 19 6.55 -8.90 -2.85
N LEU A 20 7.02 -7.81 -3.46
CA LEU A 20 6.16 -6.68 -3.86
C LEU A 20 4.93 -7.13 -4.68
N GLN A 21 5.11 -8.09 -5.58
CA GLN A 21 4.02 -8.58 -6.45
C GLN A 21 3.07 -9.58 -5.76
N GLU A 22 3.32 -9.96 -4.51
CA GLU A 22 2.39 -10.75 -3.68
C GLU A 22 1.29 -9.87 -3.05
N ILE A 23 1.38 -8.54 -3.21
CA ILE A 23 0.37 -7.60 -2.71
C ILE A 23 -1.02 -7.89 -3.30
N THR A 24 -2.03 -7.87 -2.44
CA THR A 24 -3.43 -8.05 -2.87
C THR A 24 -4.10 -6.71 -3.21
N TRP A 25 -5.26 -6.74 -3.86
CA TRP A 25 -6.02 -5.53 -4.11
C TRP A 25 -6.55 -4.90 -2.80
N GLN A 26 -6.84 -5.72 -1.79
CA GLN A 26 -7.24 -5.26 -0.46
C GLN A 26 -6.10 -4.49 0.20
N ASP A 27 -4.85 -4.98 0.07
CA ASP A 27 -3.66 -4.28 0.57
C ASP A 27 -3.47 -2.96 -0.17
N CYS A 28 -3.63 -2.95 -1.51
CA CYS A 28 -3.57 -1.71 -2.29
C CYS A 28 -4.58 -0.67 -1.77
N LYS A 29 -5.80 -1.12 -1.46
CA LYS A 29 -6.85 -0.27 -0.86
C LYS A 29 -6.46 0.21 0.55
N ALA A 30 -5.91 -0.66 1.39
CA ALA A 30 -5.47 -0.34 2.74
C ALA A 30 -4.29 0.65 2.76
N GLU A 31 -3.39 0.58 1.78
CA GLU A 31 -2.31 1.54 1.52
C GLU A 31 -2.83 2.93 1.05
N GLY A 32 -4.14 3.03 0.76
CA GLY A 32 -4.79 4.29 0.41
C GLY A 32 -5.00 4.51 -1.08
N ILE A 33 -4.86 3.48 -1.93
CA ILE A 33 -5.39 3.54 -3.28
C ILE A 33 -6.91 3.63 -3.18
N THR A 34 -7.49 4.65 -3.82
CA THR A 34 -8.93 4.81 -3.95
C THR A 34 -9.31 4.67 -5.41
N LEU A 35 -10.52 4.19 -5.72
CA LEU A 35 -11.03 4.16 -7.08
C LEU A 35 -12.41 4.81 -7.13
N GLU A 36 -12.78 5.37 -8.27
CA GLU A 36 -14.15 5.87 -8.49
C GLU A 36 -15.20 4.77 -8.26
N THR A 37 -14.83 3.51 -8.55
CA THR A 37 -15.66 2.33 -8.28
C THR A 37 -15.93 2.07 -6.79
N ASP A 38 -15.18 2.67 -5.86
CA ASP A 38 -15.54 2.60 -4.43
C ASP A 38 -16.83 3.36 -4.12
N LEU A 39 -17.20 4.34 -4.96
CA LEU A 39 -18.45 5.08 -4.85
C LEU A 39 -19.59 4.37 -5.61
N PHE A 40 -19.27 3.59 -6.64
CA PHE A 40 -20.23 2.88 -7.49
C PHE A 40 -19.73 1.45 -7.81
N PRO A 41 -20.06 0.44 -6.98
CA PRO A 41 -19.56 -0.93 -7.12
C PRO A 41 -20.27 -1.65 -8.28
N THR A 42 -19.87 -1.33 -9.50
CA THR A 42 -20.48 -1.83 -10.74
C THR A 42 -19.59 -2.83 -11.49
N VAL A 43 -18.30 -2.92 -11.11
CA VAL A 43 -17.29 -3.77 -11.77
C VAL A 43 -16.32 -4.31 -10.71
N ASN A 44 -15.83 -5.54 -10.89
CA ASN A 44 -14.72 -6.10 -10.10
C ASN A 44 -13.50 -5.14 -10.17
N PRO A 45 -13.10 -4.50 -9.06
CA PRO A 45 -12.09 -3.44 -9.07
C PRO A 45 -10.64 -3.95 -8.95
N GLU A 46 -10.44 -5.27 -8.80
CA GLU A 46 -9.15 -5.89 -8.45
C GLU A 46 -7.99 -5.45 -9.35
N SER A 47 -8.16 -5.56 -10.66
CA SER A 47 -7.12 -5.19 -11.62
C SER A 47 -6.77 -3.70 -11.59
N LYS A 48 -7.77 -2.84 -11.34
CA LYS A 48 -7.57 -1.38 -11.28
C LYS A 48 -6.78 -0.97 -10.04
N TYR A 49 -6.98 -1.65 -8.92
CA TYR A 49 -6.22 -1.43 -7.69
C TYR A 49 -4.74 -1.72 -7.90
N LEU A 50 -4.43 -2.90 -8.42
CA LEU A 50 -3.05 -3.32 -8.70
C LEU A 50 -2.37 -2.41 -9.72
N ASP A 51 -3.06 -2.04 -10.81
CA ASP A 51 -2.50 -1.13 -11.82
C ASP A 51 -2.17 0.26 -11.25
N ARG A 52 -3.05 0.79 -10.39
CA ARG A 52 -2.83 2.10 -9.77
C ARG A 52 -1.71 2.05 -8.74
N PHE A 53 -1.67 0.98 -7.93
CA PHE A 53 -0.58 0.75 -6.97
C PHE A 53 0.77 0.61 -7.67
N LYS A 54 0.85 -0.22 -8.73
CA LYS A 54 2.07 -0.38 -9.54
C LYS A 54 2.63 0.95 -10.04
N ARG A 55 1.77 1.80 -10.62
CA ARG A 55 2.19 3.13 -11.12
C ARG A 55 2.70 4.02 -10.00
N LEU A 56 2.01 4.04 -8.86
CA LEU A 56 2.45 4.81 -7.69
C LEU A 56 3.79 4.29 -7.16
N TRP A 57 3.95 2.99 -7.05
CA TRP A 57 5.17 2.35 -6.61
C TRP A 57 6.35 2.73 -7.51
N ASP A 58 6.20 2.58 -8.83
CA ASP A 58 7.23 2.95 -9.80
C ASP A 58 7.58 4.44 -9.71
N PHE A 59 6.56 5.30 -9.60
CA PHE A 59 6.77 6.74 -9.44
C PHE A 59 7.65 7.09 -8.22
N LEU A 60 7.46 6.39 -7.10
CA LEU A 60 8.20 6.63 -5.86
C LEU A 60 9.58 5.96 -5.83
N ASN A 61 9.68 4.73 -6.35
CA ASN A 61 10.79 3.83 -6.05
C ASN A 61 11.63 3.43 -7.26
N ALA A 62 11.12 3.54 -8.50
CA ALA A 62 11.84 3.06 -9.68
C ALA A 62 13.19 3.76 -9.88
N LYS A 63 13.27 5.08 -9.60
CA LYS A 63 14.53 5.86 -9.70
C LYS A 63 15.63 5.36 -8.75
N ARG A 64 15.27 4.61 -7.71
CA ARG A 64 16.21 4.00 -6.75
C ARG A 64 16.59 2.56 -7.10
N GLY A 65 16.09 2.03 -8.22
CA GLY A 65 16.31 0.65 -8.65
C GLY A 65 15.30 -0.37 -8.10
N TYR A 66 14.28 0.08 -7.38
CA TYR A 66 13.26 -0.79 -6.77
C TYR A 66 11.92 -0.72 -7.50
N GLY A 67 11.92 -0.63 -8.84
CA GLY A 67 10.70 -0.60 -9.64
C GLY A 67 9.88 -1.89 -9.51
N TRP A 68 8.62 -1.84 -9.94
CA TRP A 68 7.67 -2.95 -9.89
C TRP A 68 8.20 -4.22 -10.56
N SER A 69 8.86 -4.07 -11.71
CA SER A 69 9.43 -5.20 -12.45
C SER A 69 10.59 -5.90 -11.73
N ALA A 70 11.27 -5.20 -10.81
CA ALA A 70 12.33 -5.80 -10.00
C ALA A 70 11.78 -6.76 -8.93
N ASN A 71 10.47 -6.67 -8.63
CA ASN A 71 9.79 -7.45 -7.60
C ASN A 71 10.61 -7.60 -6.29
N PRO A 72 11.02 -6.48 -5.67
CA PRO A 72 11.87 -6.51 -4.49
C PRO A 72 11.16 -7.17 -3.31
N TRP A 73 11.96 -7.61 -2.33
CA TRP A 73 11.44 -7.92 -1.00
C TRP A 73 11.10 -6.62 -0.27
N VAL A 74 9.91 -6.58 0.31
CA VAL A 74 9.40 -5.42 1.04
C VAL A 74 9.01 -5.82 2.46
N TRP A 75 9.07 -4.85 3.37
CA TRP A 75 8.47 -4.96 4.69
C TRP A 75 7.02 -4.52 4.60
N VAL A 76 6.12 -5.36 5.08
CA VAL A 76 4.72 -4.98 5.26
C VAL A 76 4.47 -4.82 6.75
N ILE A 77 3.90 -3.68 7.11
CA ILE A 77 3.70 -3.26 8.49
C ILE A 77 2.23 -2.97 8.67
N GLU A 78 1.61 -3.66 9.62
CA GLU A 78 0.21 -3.48 9.96
C GLU A 78 0.07 -2.50 11.11
N PHE A 79 -0.93 -1.63 11.03
CA PHE A 79 -1.18 -0.60 12.03
C PHE A 79 -2.60 -0.65 12.57
N LYS A 80 -2.74 -0.33 13.86
CA LYS A 80 -4.00 0.00 14.51
C LYS A 80 -3.96 1.43 15.02
N ARG A 81 -5.04 2.18 14.79
CA ARG A 81 -5.21 3.51 15.38
C ARG A 81 -5.73 3.39 16.80
N ASN A 82 -5.08 4.08 17.73
CA ASN A 82 -5.50 4.23 19.12
C ASN A 82 -6.23 5.55 19.36
#